data_AF-A0A1M6TKH8-F1
#
_entry.id   AF-A0A1M6TKH8-F1
#
_cell.length_a   1.000
_cell.length_b   1.000
_cell.length_c   1.000
_cell.angle_alpha   90.00
_cell.angle_beta   90.00
_cell.angle_gamma   90.00
#
_symmetry.space_group_name_H-M   'P 1'
#
loop_
_entity.id
_entity.type
_entity.pdbx_description
1 polymer ?
#
loop_
_entity_poly.entity_id
_entity_poly.type
_entity_poly.pdbx_seq_one_letter_code
_entity_poly.pdbx_strand_id
1 'polypeptide(L)' 'MSEKERAIQALRHMIEQNEARGQKEGKLKDWFNGLNKDLWKAIETLQRA' A
#
# COMPACT_ATOMS: atom_id res chain seq x y z
N MET A 1 0.52 20.55 -0.60
CA MET A 1 0.43 19.11 -0.90
C MET A 1 -0.53 18.93 -2.06
N SER A 2 -0.02 18.48 -3.20
CA SER A 2 -0.73 18.17 -4.44
C SER A 2 -1.61 16.93 -4.30
N GLU A 3 -2.55 16.75 -5.23
CA GLU A 3 -3.38 15.53 -5.30
C GLU A 3 -2.52 14.27 -5.44
N LYS A 4 -1.42 14.35 -6.22
CA LYS A 4 -0.42 13.28 -6.34
C LYS A 4 0.20 12.91 -4.99
N GLU A 5 0.63 13.91 -4.21
CA GLU A 5 1.21 13.66 -2.88
C GLU A 5 0.18 13.08 -1.90
N ARG A 6 -1.08 13.56 -1.94
CA ARG A 6 -2.18 13.00 -1.15
C ARG A 6 -2.46 11.54 -1.52
N ALA A 7 -2.47 11.21 -2.81
CA ALA A 7 -2.68 9.85 -3.29
C ALA A 7 -1.54 8.92 -2.84
N ILE A 8 -0.28 9.36 -2.96
CA ILE A 8 0.88 8.60 -2.47
C ILE A 8 0.78 8.36 -0.96
N GLN A 9 0.40 9.38 -0.18
CA GLN A 9 0.24 9.25 1.27
C GLN A 9 -0.89 8.28 1.64
N ALA A 10 -2.02 8.34 0.94
CA ALA A 10 -3.14 7.42 1.14
C ALA A 10 -2.74 5.96 0.85
N LEU A 11 -2.02 5.72 -0.25
CA LEU A 11 -1.52 4.39 -0.61
C LEU A 11 -0.54 3.85 0.43
N ARG A 12 0.38 4.69 0.94
CA ARG A 12 1.29 4.30 2.02
C ARG A 12 0.55 3.91 3.29
N HIS A 13 -0.46 4.69 3.68
CA HIS A 13 -1.27 4.38 4.86
C HIS A 13 -2.07 3.07 4.69
N MET A 14 -2.54 2.76 3.46
CA MET A 14 -3.16 1.46 3.18
C MET A 14 -2.17 0.30 3.35
N ILE A 15 -0.92 0.46 2.91
CA ILE A 15 0.14 -0.55 3.07
C ILE A 15 0.38 -0.83 4.56
N GLU A 16 0.54 0.21 5.38
CA GLU A 16 0.73 0.07 6.83
C GLU A 16 -0.45 -0.67 7.50
N GLN A 17 -1.69 -0.32 7.12
CA GLN A 17 -2.88 -1.01 7.63
C GLN A 17 -2.93 -2.49 7.21
N ASN A 18 -2.54 -2.80 5.98
CA ASN A 18 -2.48 -4.15 5.47
C ASN A 18 -1.41 -4.98 6.17
N GLU A 19 -0.25 -4.39 6.47
CA GLU A 19 0.80 -5.07 7.25
C GLU A 19 0.32 -5.39 8.67
N ALA A 20 -0.33 -4.42 9.34
CA ALA A 20 -0.90 -4.64 10.67
C ALA A 20 -2.01 -5.71 10.66
N ARG A 21 -2.84 -5.76 9.61
CA ARG A 21 -3.89 -6.78 9.44
C ARG A 21 -3.30 -8.15 9.11
N GLY A 22 -2.32 -8.22 8.22
CA GLY A 22 -1.65 -9.47 7.82
C GLY A 22 -0.83 -10.10 8.95
N GLN A 23 -0.31 -9.30 9.89
CA GLN A 23 0.32 -9.82 11.11
C GLN A 23 -0.71 -10.43 12.08
N LYS A 24 -1.91 -9.85 12.19
CA LYS A 24 -2.99 -10.39 13.02
C LYS A 24 -3.64 -11.64 12.41
N GLU A 25 -3.76 -11.67 11.09
CA GLU A 25 -4.41 -12.75 10.36
C GLU A 25 -3.42 -13.48 9.46
N GLY A 26 -2.67 -14.42 10.04
CA GLY A 26 -1.63 -15.19 9.35
C GLY A 26 -2.12 -15.90 8.07
N LYS A 27 -3.42 -16.26 7.98
CA LYS A 27 -4.02 -16.85 6.77
C LYS A 27 -4.15 -15.87 5.60
N LEU A 28 -4.24 -14.57 5.90
CA LEU A 28 -4.37 -13.50 4.90
C LEU A 28 -3.04 -12.79 4.65
N LYS A 29 -1.96 -13.16 5.35
CA LYS A 29 -0.64 -12.53 5.23
C LYS A 29 -0.16 -12.51 3.77
N ASP A 30 -0.27 -13.62 3.05
CA ASP A 30 0.17 -13.69 1.65
C ASP A 30 -0.71 -12.87 0.72
N TRP A 31 -2.01 -12.78 1.01
CA TRP A 31 -2.94 -11.91 0.27
C TRP A 31 -2.60 -10.43 0.46
N PHE A 32 -2.38 -10.00 1.71
CA PHE A 32 -1.95 -8.62 2.02
C PHE A 32 -0.56 -8.31 1.45
N ASN A 33 0.35 -9.27 1.43
CA ASN A 33 1.66 -9.11 0.79
C ASN A 33 1.53 -8.89 -0.73
N GLY A 34 0.62 -9.61 -1.39
CA GLY A 34 0.30 -9.41 -2.81
C GLY A 34 -0.26 -8.01 -3.06
N LEU A 35 -1.29 -7.63 -2.30
CA LEU A 35 -1.90 -6.31 -2.37
C LEU A 35 -0.88 -5.18 -2.15
N ASN A 36 0.00 -5.32 -1.15
CA ASN A 36 1.03 -4.32 -0.85
C ASN A 36 2.05 -4.17 -1.99
N LYS A 37 2.40 -5.25 -2.70
CA LYS A 37 3.26 -5.14 -3.89
C LYS A 37 2.61 -4.31 -5.00
N ASP A 38 1.31 -4.47 -5.21
CA ASP A 38 0.60 -3.70 -6.23
C ASP A 38 0.42 -2.23 -5.80
N LEU A 39 0.16 -1.97 -4.51
CA LEU A 39 0.12 -0.61 -3.97
C LEU A 39 1.47 0.10 -4.09
N TRP A 40 2.59 -0.60 -3.88
CA TRP A 40 3.93 -0.05 -4.11
C TRP A 40 4.17 0.33 -5.57
N LYS A 41 3.77 -0.52 -6.53
CA LYS A 41 3.86 -0.19 -7.96
C LYS A 41 3.01 1.02 -8.33
N ALA A 42 1.83 1.18 -7.73
CA ALA A 42 0.98 2.35 -7.93
C ALA A 42 1.66 3.63 -7.42
N ILE A 43 2.33 3.57 -6.25
CA ILE A 43 3.14 4.68 -5.73
C ILE A 43 4.28 5.02 -6.69
N GLU A 44 5.04 4.03 -7.17
CA GLU A 44 6.14 4.25 -8.12
C GLU A 44 5.65 4.90 -9.42
N THR A 45 4.50 4.46 -9.92
CA THR A 45 3.87 5.02 -11.13
C THR A 45 3.49 6.48 -10.91
N LEU A 46 2.84 6.78 -9.79
CA LEU A 46 2.48 8.15 -9.42
C LEU A 46 3.72 9.03 -9.24
N GLN A 47 4.81 8.51 -8.67
CA GLN A 47 6.04 9.27 -8.48
C GLN A 47 6.73 9.64 -9.81
N ARG A 48 6.70 8.74 -10.80
CA ARG A 48 7.30 8.93 -12.13
C ARG A 48 6.46 9.79 -13.08
N ALA A 49 5.13 9.82 -12.91
CA ALA A 49 4.21 10.68 -13.65
C ALA A 49 4.36 12.15 -13.25
#